data_AF-A0AAI8YNM7-F1
#
_entry.id   AF-A0AAI8YNM7-F1
#
_cell.length_a   1.000
_cell.length_b   1.000
_cell.length_c   1.000
_cell.angle_alpha   90.00
_cell.angle_beta   90.00
_cell.angle_gamma   90.00
#
_symmetry.space_group_name_H-M   'P 1'
#
loop_
_entity.id
_entity.type
_entity.pdbx_description
1 polymer ?
#
loop_
_entity_poly.entity_id
_entity_poly.type
_entity_poly.pdbx_seq_one_letter_code
_entity_poly.pdbx_strand_id
1 'polypeptide(L)'
;MADCILRTQSAPAQGRILLVLYNTLRKLINCIWELEHFDNKKLAKYMRCLLKVTLPLEPNLPLKVIEETCDIVKESAGKRESFPSFELEWLATTAFNHGVDLYGINEDELSQKWVAHAFTLAHHHQDGGDLQRQLQEAYTKLQWGP
;
A
#
# COMPACT_ATOMS: atom_id res chain seq x y z
N MET A 1 8.63 -8.59 -21.25
CA MET A 1 8.98 -10.03 -21.13
C MET A 1 10.04 -10.31 -20.06
N ALA A 2 10.79 -9.31 -19.55
CA ALA A 2 11.70 -9.49 -18.41
C ALA A 2 11.00 -9.58 -17.04
N ASP A 3 9.79 -9.02 -16.90
CA ASP A 3 9.00 -9.04 -15.65
C ASP A 3 8.43 -10.40 -15.29
N CYS A 4 8.43 -11.35 -16.23
CA CYS A 4 7.99 -12.72 -16.01
C CYS A 4 9.11 -13.57 -15.37
N ILE A 5 10.38 -13.20 -15.60
CA ILE A 5 11.55 -13.95 -15.10
C ILE A 5 11.79 -13.67 -13.61
N LEU A 6 11.45 -12.47 -13.13
CA LEU A 6 11.47 -12.18 -11.69
C LEU A 6 10.37 -12.92 -10.90
N ARG A 7 9.41 -13.56 -11.58
CA ARG A 7 8.28 -14.27 -10.96
C ARG A 7 8.46 -15.78 -10.86
N THR A 8 9.55 -16.33 -11.42
CA THR A 8 9.85 -17.76 -11.39
C THR A 8 11.09 -18.04 -10.55
N GLN A 9 10.89 -18.39 -9.27
CA GLN A 9 11.30 -19.67 -8.67
C GLN A 9 11.38 -19.56 -7.13
N SER A 10 10.51 -20.37 -6.53
CA SER A 10 10.47 -20.86 -5.16
C SER A 10 11.82 -21.05 -4.47
N ALA A 11 12.02 -20.36 -3.33
CA ALA A 11 12.91 -20.84 -2.28
C ALA A 11 12.45 -20.36 -0.89
N PRO A 12 12.35 -21.22 0.13
CA PRO A 12 12.15 -20.80 1.53
C PRO A 12 13.25 -19.84 2.02
N ALA A 13 14.40 -19.79 1.32
CA ALA A 13 15.46 -18.80 1.53
C ALA A 13 15.06 -17.37 1.09
N GLN A 14 14.26 -17.21 0.01
CA GLN A 14 13.75 -15.91 -0.41
C GLN A 14 12.78 -15.34 0.61
N GLY A 15 11.87 -16.15 1.16
CA GLY A 15 10.98 -15.74 2.24
C GLY A 15 11.75 -15.26 3.48
N ARG A 16 12.84 -15.95 3.85
CA ARG A 16 13.74 -15.51 4.94
C ARG A 16 14.45 -14.20 4.62
N ILE A 17 14.99 -14.03 3.42
CA ILE A 17 15.68 -12.80 3.00
C ILE A 17 14.71 -11.62 3.00
N LEU A 18 13.49 -11.82 2.50
CA LEU A 18 12.46 -10.78 2.44
C LEU A 18 11.94 -10.41 3.84
N LEU A 19 11.82 -11.37 4.76
CA LEU A 19 11.49 -11.11 6.15
C LEU A 19 12.61 -10.34 6.88
N VAL A 20 13.88 -10.69 6.62
CA VAL A 20 15.04 -9.95 7.16
C VAL A 20 15.04 -8.52 6.61
N LEU A 21 14.74 -8.34 5.32
CA LEU A 21 14.65 -7.02 4.68
C LEU A 21 13.52 -6.20 5.30
N TYR A 22 12.31 -6.76 5.43
CA TYR A 22 11.18 -6.12 6.09
C TYR A 22 11.53 -5.69 7.53
N ASN A 23 12.07 -6.61 8.35
CA ASN A 23 12.42 -6.32 9.74
C ASN A 23 13.51 -5.26 9.84
N THR A 24 14.49 -5.29 8.92
CA THR A 24 15.55 -4.29 8.85
C THR A 24 14.98 -2.92 8.47
N LEU A 25 14.15 -2.86 7.43
CA LEU A 25 13.50 -1.62 6.99
C LEU A 25 12.60 -1.05 8.09
N ARG A 26 11.82 -1.89 8.79
CA ARG A 26 10.95 -1.45 9.88
C ARG A 26 11.75 -0.91 11.07
N LYS A 27 12.83 -1.58 11.45
CA LYS A 27 13.75 -1.06 12.47
C LYS A 27 14.38 0.27 12.05
N LEU A 28 14.79 0.39 10.79
CA LEU A 28 15.32 1.65 10.26
C LEU A 28 14.25 2.75 10.32
N ILE A 29 13.02 2.49 9.87
CA ILE A 29 11.92 3.47 9.96
C ILE A 29 11.74 3.94 11.40
N ASN A 30 11.68 3.02 12.36
CA ASN A 30 11.53 3.36 13.78
C ASN A 30 12.72 4.16 14.32
N CYS A 31 13.95 3.78 13.98
CA CYS A 31 15.14 4.52 14.41
C CYS A 31 15.23 5.91 13.78
N ILE A 32 14.89 6.06 12.49
CA ILE A 32 14.95 7.37 11.82
C ILE A 32 13.78 8.26 12.31
N TRP A 33 12.62 7.67 12.64
CA TRP A 33 11.52 8.36 13.33
C TRP A 33 11.98 9.01 14.65
N GLU A 34 12.82 8.30 15.42
CA GLU A 34 13.37 8.78 16.70
C GLU A 34 14.52 9.80 16.53
N LEU A 35 15.35 9.69 15.48
CA LEU A 35 16.64 10.41 15.38
C LEU A 35 16.60 11.76 14.64
N GLU A 36 15.73 11.93 13.64
CA GLU A 36 15.62 13.17 12.88
C GLU A 36 14.15 13.42 12.60
N HIS A 37 13.50 14.36 13.30
CA HIS A 37 12.18 14.97 12.98
C HIS A 37 11.60 14.45 11.65
N PHE A 38 11.00 13.26 11.70
CA PHE A 38 10.86 12.42 10.51
C PHE A 38 9.68 12.92 9.71
N ASP A 39 9.97 13.76 8.72
CA ASP A 39 8.90 14.38 7.94
C ASP A 39 8.13 13.31 7.14
N ASN A 40 6.86 13.61 6.89
CA ASN A 40 5.98 12.67 6.18
C ASN A 40 6.38 12.47 4.71
N LYS A 41 7.30 13.28 4.16
CA LYS A 41 7.84 13.07 2.80
C LYS A 41 8.79 11.89 2.77
N LYS A 42 9.69 11.78 3.75
CA LYS A 42 10.57 10.63 3.91
C LYS A 42 9.74 9.39 4.23
N LEU A 43 8.82 9.48 5.21
CA LEU A 43 7.96 8.36 5.60
C LEU A 43 7.18 7.79 4.42
N ALA A 44 6.55 8.64 3.60
CA ALA A 44 5.77 8.19 2.45
C ALA A 44 6.60 7.34 1.47
N LYS A 45 7.85 7.76 1.19
CA LYS A 45 8.77 6.99 0.34
C LYS A 45 9.13 5.64 0.96
N TYR A 46 9.33 5.59 2.27
CA TYR A 46 9.58 4.33 2.98
C TYR A 46 8.36 3.41 2.93
N MET A 47 7.15 3.93 3.16
CA MET A 47 5.93 3.13 3.06
C MET A 47 5.73 2.58 1.65
N ARG A 48 6.00 3.38 0.61
CA ARG A 48 6.02 2.89 -0.78
C ARG A 48 7.02 1.75 -0.98
N CYS A 49 8.26 1.92 -0.53
CA CYS A 49 9.28 0.87 -0.67
C CYS A 49 8.89 -0.39 0.09
N LEU A 50 8.39 -0.24 1.32
CA LEU A 50 7.96 -1.35 2.15
C LEU A 50 6.81 -2.12 1.50
N LEU A 51 5.78 -1.40 1.03
CA LEU A 51 4.65 -1.99 0.32
C LEU A 51 5.10 -2.75 -0.93
N LYS A 52 5.98 -2.17 -1.76
CA LYS A 52 6.52 -2.84 -2.95
C LYS A 52 7.22 -4.15 -2.61
N VAL A 53 7.99 -4.17 -1.52
CA VAL A 53 8.73 -5.36 -1.08
C VAL A 53 7.79 -6.41 -0.50
N THR A 54 6.70 -6.01 0.15
CA THR A 54 5.79 -6.94 0.83
C THR A 54 4.65 -7.45 -0.04
N LEU A 55 4.26 -6.74 -1.10
CA LEU A 55 3.20 -7.17 -2.03
C LEU A 55 3.35 -8.61 -2.57
N PRO A 56 4.56 -9.11 -2.94
CA PRO A 56 4.71 -10.49 -3.41
C PRO A 56 4.80 -11.54 -2.28
N LEU A 57 4.68 -11.13 -1.02
CA LEU A 57 4.80 -12.02 0.14
C LEU A 57 3.43 -12.54 0.59
N GLU A 58 3.43 -13.27 1.71
CA GLU A 58 2.21 -13.72 2.37
C GLU A 58 1.21 -12.56 2.59
N PRO A 59 -0.08 -12.73 2.25
CA PRO A 59 -1.04 -11.62 2.12
C PRO A 59 -1.20 -10.73 3.36
N ASN A 60 -0.99 -11.28 4.55
CA ASN A 60 -1.11 -10.55 5.82
C ASN A 60 -0.08 -9.42 5.97
N LEU A 61 1.12 -9.59 5.41
CA LEU A 61 2.20 -8.63 5.57
C LEU A 61 1.99 -7.33 4.78
N PRO A 62 1.70 -7.35 3.46
CA PRO A 62 1.36 -6.13 2.73
C PRO A 62 0.05 -5.50 3.23
N LEU A 63 -0.92 -6.30 3.69
CA LEU A 63 -2.15 -5.77 4.29
C LEU A 63 -1.83 -4.93 5.54
N LYS A 64 -1.01 -5.44 6.45
CA LYS A 64 -0.59 -4.67 7.64
C LYS A 64 0.14 -3.38 7.28
N VAL A 65 0.96 -3.41 6.23
CA VAL A 65 1.68 -2.20 5.76
C VAL A 65 0.70 -1.15 5.23
N ILE A 66 -0.32 -1.54 4.46
CA ILE A 66 -1.30 -0.58 3.93
C ILE A 66 -2.24 -0.06 5.03
N GLU A 67 -2.60 -0.89 6.00
CA GLU A 67 -3.35 -0.49 7.20
C GLU A 67 -2.58 0.57 8.00
N GLU A 68 -1.33 0.29 8.37
CA GLU A 68 -0.45 1.23 9.07
C GLU A 68 -0.28 2.54 8.26
N THR A 69 -0.15 2.45 6.93
CA THR A 69 -0.07 3.63 6.06
C THR A 69 -1.33 4.48 6.15
N CYS A 70 -2.52 3.85 6.11
CA CYS A 70 -3.79 4.56 6.20
C CYS A 70 -3.91 5.32 7.52
N ASP A 71 -3.50 4.73 8.64
CA ASP A 71 -3.59 5.35 9.95
C ASP A 71 -2.67 6.58 10.06
N ILE A 72 -1.43 6.47 9.56
CA ILE A 72 -0.49 7.60 9.50
C ILE A 72 -1.03 8.74 8.62
N VAL A 73 -1.64 8.40 7.47
CA VAL A 73 -2.23 9.41 6.57
C VAL A 73 -3.40 10.14 7.24
N LYS A 74 -4.28 9.41 7.93
CA LYS A 74 -5.38 10.03 8.70
C LYS A 74 -4.85 10.95 9.80
N GLU A 75 -3.86 10.49 10.56
CA GLU A 75 -3.27 11.27 11.65
C GLU A 75 -2.52 12.51 11.17
N SER A 76 -1.95 12.47 9.95
CA SER A 76 -1.22 13.59 9.35
C SER A 76 -2.12 14.53 8.52
N ALA A 77 -3.38 14.17 8.29
CA ALA A 77 -4.31 14.97 7.52
C ALA A 77 -4.51 16.37 8.12
N GLY A 78 -4.42 17.41 7.28
CA GLY A 78 -4.58 18.81 7.72
C GLY A 78 -3.38 19.40 8.47
N LYS A 79 -2.30 18.63 8.69
CA LYS A 79 -1.04 19.14 9.25
C LYS A 79 -0.14 19.69 8.14
N ARG A 80 0.78 20.60 8.49
CA ARG A 80 1.74 21.22 7.56
C ARG A 80 2.64 20.19 6.86
N GLU A 81 2.84 19.05 7.50
CA GLU A 81 3.64 17.94 7.01
C GLU A 81 2.74 16.80 6.55
N SER A 82 1.71 17.01 5.74
CA SER A 82 0.92 15.87 5.23
C SER A 82 1.73 15.00 4.25
N PHE A 83 1.22 13.80 3.95
CA PHE A 83 1.81 12.98 2.90
C PHE A 83 1.83 13.73 1.55
N PRO A 84 2.89 13.59 0.73
CA PRO A 84 2.90 14.16 -0.61
C PRO A 84 1.78 13.58 -1.49
N SER A 85 1.09 14.43 -2.25
CA SER A 85 -0.04 14.00 -3.09
C SER A 85 0.35 12.88 -4.07
N PHE A 86 1.47 13.00 -4.78
CA PHE A 86 1.96 11.93 -5.67
C PHE A 86 2.23 10.59 -4.97
N GLU A 87 2.61 10.62 -3.68
CA GLU A 87 2.77 9.38 -2.91
C GLU A 87 1.41 8.78 -2.55
N LEU A 88 0.43 9.61 -2.16
CA LEU A 88 -0.95 9.17 -1.88
C LEU A 88 -1.64 8.61 -3.12
N GLU A 89 -1.50 9.27 -4.27
CA GLU A 89 -2.05 8.80 -5.55
C GLU A 89 -1.49 7.41 -5.89
N TRP A 90 -0.17 7.25 -5.77
CA TRP A 90 0.48 5.97 -6.02
C TRP A 90 0.02 4.89 -5.05
N LEU A 91 -0.05 5.19 -3.74
CA LEU A 91 -0.50 4.23 -2.73
C LEU A 91 -1.95 3.81 -2.95
N ALA A 92 -2.84 4.77 -3.22
CA ALA A 92 -4.25 4.51 -3.49
C ALA A 92 -4.43 3.65 -4.75
N THR A 93 -3.76 4.02 -5.84
CA THR A 93 -3.85 3.27 -7.11
C THR A 93 -3.24 1.87 -6.96
N THR A 94 -2.13 1.73 -6.23
CA THR A 94 -1.51 0.42 -5.96
C THR A 94 -2.43 -0.47 -5.13
N ALA A 95 -3.02 0.07 -4.06
CA ALA A 95 -3.95 -0.67 -3.22
C ALA A 95 -5.21 -1.10 -3.99
N PHE A 96 -5.75 -0.22 -4.83
CA PHE A 96 -6.91 -0.53 -5.66
C PHE A 96 -6.60 -1.64 -6.66
N ASN A 97 -5.50 -1.51 -7.40
CA ASN A 97 -5.10 -2.50 -8.40
C ASN A 97 -4.84 -3.86 -7.76
N HIS A 98 -4.20 -3.89 -6.59
CA HIS A 98 -4.02 -5.14 -5.85
C HIS A 98 -5.36 -5.72 -5.37
N GLY A 99 -6.31 -4.88 -4.94
CA GLY A 99 -7.68 -5.31 -4.68
C GLY A 99 -8.36 -5.93 -5.90
N VAL A 100 -8.16 -5.37 -7.10
CA VAL A 100 -8.66 -5.94 -8.37
C VAL A 100 -7.98 -7.26 -8.70
N ASP A 101 -6.66 -7.38 -8.48
CA ASP A 101 -5.93 -8.64 -8.67
C ASP A 101 -6.51 -9.75 -7.78
N LEU A 102 -6.80 -9.43 -6.51
CA LEU A 102 -7.42 -10.34 -5.54
C LEU A 102 -8.85 -10.74 -5.94
N TYR A 103 -9.63 -9.79 -6.44
CA TYR A 103 -10.95 -10.07 -7.01
C TYR A 103 -10.85 -11.05 -8.18
N GLY A 104 -9.86 -10.87 -9.07
CA GLY A 104 -9.62 -11.74 -10.21
C GLY A 104 -9.28 -13.20 -9.85
N ILE A 105 -8.88 -13.46 -8.60
CA ILE A 105 -8.62 -14.81 -8.08
C ILE A 105 -9.68 -15.30 -7.07
N ASN A 106 -10.82 -14.61 -6.97
CA ASN A 106 -11.94 -14.89 -6.05
C ASN A 106 -11.61 -14.75 -4.56
N GLU A 107 -10.63 -13.92 -4.21
CA GLU A 107 -10.33 -13.54 -2.81
C GLU A 107 -11.14 -12.29 -2.41
N ASP A 108 -12.46 -12.40 -2.48
CA ASP A 108 -13.39 -11.25 -2.41
C ASP A 108 -13.27 -10.46 -1.10
N GLU A 109 -13.18 -11.14 0.05
CA GLU A 109 -13.04 -10.48 1.35
C GLU A 109 -11.76 -9.64 1.43
N LEU A 110 -10.64 -10.19 0.93
CA LEU A 110 -9.36 -9.50 0.94
C LEU A 110 -9.37 -8.36 -0.09
N SER A 111 -9.95 -8.59 -1.27
CA SER A 111 -10.16 -7.56 -2.29
C SER A 111 -10.88 -6.34 -1.73
N GLN A 112 -12.01 -6.54 -1.05
CA GLN A 112 -12.80 -5.46 -0.47
C GLN A 112 -12.02 -4.66 0.58
N LYS A 113 -11.21 -5.32 1.42
CA LYS A 113 -10.32 -4.65 2.38
C LYS A 113 -9.34 -3.72 1.66
N TRP A 114 -8.64 -4.22 0.64
CA TRP A 114 -7.69 -3.43 -0.13
C TRP A 114 -8.33 -2.24 -0.85
N VAL A 115 -9.52 -2.43 -1.43
CA VAL A 115 -10.28 -1.33 -2.04
C VAL A 115 -10.68 -0.29 -1.00
N ALA A 116 -11.12 -0.70 0.20
CA ALA A 116 -11.46 0.24 1.28
C ALA A 116 -10.25 1.08 1.71
N HIS A 117 -9.05 0.49 1.78
CA HIS A 117 -7.82 1.23 2.02
C HIS A 117 -7.47 2.18 0.87
N ALA A 118 -7.68 1.76 -0.38
CA ALA A 118 -7.50 2.63 -1.54
C ALA A 118 -8.41 3.86 -1.50
N PHE A 119 -9.69 3.70 -1.14
CA PHE A 119 -10.61 4.82 -0.96
C PHE A 119 -10.21 5.75 0.17
N THR A 120 -9.73 5.19 1.29
CA THR A 120 -9.21 5.97 2.40
C THR A 120 -8.06 6.88 1.93
N LEU A 121 -7.10 6.33 1.21
CA LEU A 121 -5.95 7.07 0.70
C LEU A 121 -6.35 8.11 -0.36
N ALA A 122 -7.25 7.76 -1.28
CA ALA A 122 -7.76 8.66 -2.30
C ALA A 122 -8.54 9.83 -1.70
N HIS A 123 -9.30 9.60 -0.63
CA HIS A 123 -10.00 10.67 0.09
C HIS A 123 -9.02 11.72 0.65
N HIS A 124 -7.84 11.28 1.11
CA HIS A 124 -6.81 12.16 1.64
C HIS A 124 -5.88 12.77 0.57
N HIS A 125 -6.06 12.46 -0.73
CA HIS A 125 -5.23 12.97 -1.83
C HIS A 125 -5.38 14.49 -2.08
N GLN A 126 -6.51 15.09 -1.68
CA GLN A 126 -6.81 16.53 -1.80
C GLN A 126 -6.88 17.09 -3.23
N ASP A 127 -7.28 16.27 -4.21
CA ASP A 127 -7.49 16.66 -5.61
C ASP A 127 -8.95 17.05 -5.95
N GLY A 128 -9.71 17.51 -4.94
CA GLY A 128 -11.15 17.74 -5.11
C GLY A 128 -11.99 16.46 -5.20
N GLY A 129 -11.40 15.30 -4.89
CA GLY A 129 -12.08 14.00 -4.87
C GLY A 129 -12.09 13.29 -6.22
N ASP A 130 -11.28 13.74 -7.18
CA ASP A 130 -11.23 13.19 -8.53
C ASP A 130 -10.70 11.75 -8.52
N LEU A 131 -9.59 11.48 -7.82
CA LEU A 131 -9.06 10.13 -7.67
C LEU A 131 -10.08 9.21 -6.99
N GLN A 132 -10.71 9.66 -5.90
CA GLN A 132 -11.70 8.85 -5.19
C GLN A 132 -12.88 8.49 -6.10
N ARG A 133 -13.40 9.43 -6.88
CA ARG A 133 -14.49 9.20 -7.83
C ARG A 133 -14.10 8.20 -8.92
N GLN A 134 -12.90 8.34 -9.49
CA GLN A 134 -12.39 7.39 -10.50
C GLN A 134 -12.31 5.97 -9.96
N LEU A 135 -11.78 5.79 -8.74
CA LEU A 135 -11.70 4.47 -8.11
C LEU A 135 -13.09 3.90 -7.80
N GLN A 136 -14.03 4.73 -7.35
CA GLN A 136 -15.41 4.30 -7.08
C GLN A 136 -16.12 3.87 -8.37
N GLU A 137 -16.01 4.64 -9.44
CA GLU A 137 -16.57 4.28 -10.76
C GLU A 137 -15.97 2.97 -11.27
N ALA A 138 -14.66 2.74 -11.10
CA ALA A 138 -14.03 1.48 -11.43
C ALA A 138 -14.57 0.32 -10.56
N TYR A 139 -14.74 0.55 -9.26
CA TYR A 139 -15.28 -0.45 -8.32
C TYR A 139 -16.70 -0.90 -8.67
N THR A 140 -17.57 0.02 -9.10
CA THR A 140 -18.96 -0.32 -9.50
C THR A 140 -19.04 -1.30 -10.68
N LYS A 141 -17.96 -1.46 -11.45
CA LYS A 141 -17.88 -2.40 -12.56
C LYS A 141 -17.52 -3.82 -12.11
N LEU A 142 -17.08 -4.00 -10.86
CA LEU A 142 -16.81 -5.32 -10.28
C LEU A 142 -18.14 -5.98 -9.88
N GLN A 143 -18.30 -7.24 -10.24
CA GLN A 143 -19.50 -8.02 -9.94
C GLN A 143 -19.24 -8.90 -8.72
N TRP A 144 -19.86 -8.57 -7.61
CA TRP A 144 -19.77 -9.37 -6.39
C TRP A 144 -20.80 -10.49 -6.44
N GLY A 145 -20.39 -11.71 -6.08
CA GLY A 145 -21.33 -12.83 -5.95
C GLY A 145 -22.44 -12.50 -4.94
N PRO A 146 -23.64 -13.11 -5.09
CA PRO A 146 -24.72 -12.97 -4.12
C PRO A 146 -24.41 -13.60 -2.76
#